data_AF-A0A3N5TKY5-F1
#
_entry.id   AF-A0A3N5TKY5-F1
#
_cell.length_a   1.000
_cell.length_b   1.000
_cell.length_c   1.000
_cell.angle_alpha   90.00
_cell.angle_beta   90.00
_cell.angle_gamma   90.00
#
_symmetry.space_group_name_H-M   'P 1'
#
loop_
_entity.id
_entity.type
_entity.pdbx_description
1 polymer ?
#
loop_
_entity_poly.entity_id
_entity_poly.type
_entity_poly.pdbx_seq_one_letter_code
_entity_poly.pdbx_strand_id
1 'polypeptide(L)'
;LSDGKKADDTKEKISIADLIEAGYTGREIRYWLISNHYRKPVVFSAERLEDARHSLGRLDMCIRALSDVGAGEPYPEIDQLLYDIKSGFTGAMDDDLNISAALSSIFGIVRKINVLIVDKKIDAGGASKIIEAFRFIDSVLNIFEFSDRSFDPEVKRLLKEREKAREEKNWALADSIREQLESMGVKVRDHKI
;
A
#
# COMPACT_ATOMS: atom_id res chain seq x y z
N LEU A 1 45.16 8.90 1.79
CA LEU A 1 46.00 9.54 0.76
C LEU A 1 46.30 8.51 -0.32
N SER A 2 45.45 8.53 -1.34
CA SER A 2 45.61 7.90 -2.66
C SER A 2 44.66 8.70 -3.55
N ASP A 3 45.24 9.56 -4.40
CA ASP A 3 44.62 10.33 -5.48
C ASP A 3 43.33 11.11 -5.19
N GLY A 4 43.48 12.16 -4.38
CA GLY A 4 43.50 13.55 -4.89
C GLY A 4 42.40 14.09 -5.83
N LYS A 5 41.33 13.37 -6.15
CA LYS A 5 40.15 13.92 -6.84
C LYS A 5 38.97 13.90 -5.88
N LYS A 6 38.55 15.09 -5.44
CA LYS A 6 37.22 15.31 -4.86
C LYS A 6 36.22 14.70 -5.85
N ALA A 7 35.46 13.71 -5.40
CA ALA A 7 34.28 13.28 -6.12
C ALA A 7 33.41 14.51 -6.34
N ASP A 8 32.98 14.69 -7.59
CA ASP A 8 32.15 15.77 -8.09
C ASP A 8 30.97 16.04 -7.13
N ASP A 9 30.97 17.21 -6.49
CA ASP A 9 30.01 17.64 -5.45
C ASP A 9 28.71 18.20 -6.08
N THR A 10 28.39 17.74 -7.30
CA THR A 10 27.27 18.21 -8.14
C THR A 10 26.10 17.24 -8.20
N LYS A 11 26.00 16.29 -7.26
CA LYS A 11 24.71 15.62 -7.04
C LYS A 11 23.77 16.60 -6.34
N GLU A 12 22.83 17.12 -7.11
CA GLU A 12 21.73 17.98 -6.67
C GLU A 12 21.17 17.47 -5.33
N LYS A 13 21.30 18.30 -4.29
CA LYS A 13 20.84 17.97 -2.95
C LYS A 13 19.33 18.18 -2.88
N ILE A 14 18.57 17.10 -3.00
CA ILE A 14 17.11 17.13 -2.88
C ILE A 14 16.71 17.03 -1.40
N SER A 15 15.88 17.97 -0.95
CA SER A 15 15.32 18.01 0.40
C SER A 15 13.95 17.33 0.45
N ILE A 16 13.47 17.04 1.67
CA ILE A 16 12.11 16.53 1.88
C ILE A 16 11.07 17.55 1.41
N ALA A 17 11.35 18.85 1.56
CA ALA A 17 10.45 19.91 1.11
C ALA A 17 10.27 19.88 -0.41
N ASP A 18 11.36 19.68 -1.16
CA ASP A 18 11.32 19.57 -2.63
C ASP A 18 10.47 18.36 -3.07
N LEU A 19 10.56 17.24 -2.35
CA LEU A 19 9.73 16.05 -2.63
C LEU A 19 8.24 16.30 -2.35
N ILE A 20 7.93 17.02 -1.27
CA ILE A 20 6.55 17.39 -0.94
C ILE A 20 6.00 18.37 -1.99
N GLU A 21 6.79 19.36 -2.40
CA GLU A 21 6.42 20.32 -3.46
C GLU A 21 6.21 19.61 -4.81
N ALA A 22 7.00 18.58 -5.10
CA ALA A 22 6.83 17.71 -6.25
C ALA A 22 5.60 16.76 -6.16
N GLY A 23 4.80 16.85 -5.09
CA GLY A 23 3.55 16.11 -4.92
C GLY A 23 3.70 14.71 -4.31
N TYR A 24 4.83 14.39 -3.67
CA TYR A 24 4.97 13.15 -2.91
C TYR A 24 4.51 13.33 -1.47
N THR A 25 3.74 12.37 -0.97
CA THR A 25 3.30 12.38 0.43
C THR A 25 4.42 11.92 1.37
N GLY A 26 4.36 12.33 2.64
CA GLY A 26 5.29 11.85 3.67
C GLY A 26 5.31 10.32 3.79
N ARG A 27 4.17 9.66 3.51
CA ARG A 27 4.03 8.20 3.49
C ARG A 27 4.79 7.56 2.32
N GLU A 28 4.69 8.13 1.13
CA GLU A 28 5.45 7.70 -0.06
C GLU A 28 6.96 7.84 0.16
N ILE A 29 7.39 8.99 0.69
CA ILE A 29 8.79 9.25 1.04
C ILE A 29 9.29 8.26 2.09
N ARG A 30 8.49 8.02 3.15
CA ARG A 30 8.83 7.06 4.20
C ARG A 30 9.01 5.65 3.66
N TYR A 31 8.07 5.16 2.87
CA TYR A 31 8.17 3.83 2.26
C TYR A 31 9.42 3.71 1.39
N TRP A 32 9.69 4.72 0.56
CA TRP A 32 10.89 4.75 -0.28
C TRP A 32 12.17 4.65 0.56
N LEU A 33 12.27 5.43 1.64
CA LEU A 33 13.42 5.42 2.54
C LEU A 33 13.63 4.05 3.20
N ILE A 34 12.59 3.45 3.77
CA ILE A 34 12.72 2.16 4.48
C ILE A 34 12.90 0.98 3.52
N SER A 35 12.42 1.08 2.27
CA SER A 35 12.55 -0.01 1.28
C SER A 35 14.00 -0.28 0.87
N ASN A 36 14.92 0.63 1.19
CA ASN A 36 16.35 0.44 1.06
C ASN A 36 16.94 -0.12 2.34
N HIS A 37 17.87 -1.08 2.23
CA HIS A 37 18.62 -1.56 3.37
C HIS A 37 19.35 -0.39 4.05
N TYR A 38 19.18 -0.24 5.37
CA TYR A 38 19.65 0.94 6.11
C TYR A 38 21.17 1.18 6.02
N ARG A 39 21.95 0.12 5.77
CA ARG A 39 23.40 0.18 5.54
C ARG A 39 23.83 0.67 4.15
N LYS A 40 22.89 0.89 3.22
CA LYS A 40 23.20 1.32 1.85
C LYS A 40 22.88 2.80 1.65
N PRO A 41 23.68 3.52 0.84
CA PRO A 41 23.39 4.91 0.54
C PRO A 41 22.05 5.00 -0.20
N VAL A 42 21.19 5.89 0.25
CA VAL A 42 19.94 6.21 -0.44
C VAL A 42 20.27 7.20 -1.57
N VAL A 43 20.02 6.77 -2.80
CA VAL A 43 20.14 7.63 -3.98
C VAL A 43 18.74 8.02 -4.42
N PHE A 44 18.50 9.33 -4.57
CA PHE A 44 17.26 9.84 -5.11
C PHE A 44 16.98 9.24 -6.49
N SER A 45 15.73 8.83 -6.71
CA SER A 45 15.20 8.43 -8.00
C SER A 45 13.69 8.65 -8.00
N ALA A 46 13.20 9.47 -8.92
CA ALA A 46 11.77 9.69 -9.10
C ALA A 46 11.03 8.38 -9.43
N GLU A 47 11.65 7.49 -10.20
CA GLU A 47 11.12 6.16 -10.51
C GLU A 47 10.88 5.34 -9.24
N ARG A 48 11.81 5.38 -8.28
CA ARG A 48 11.67 4.63 -7.01
C ARG A 48 10.59 5.20 -6.10
N LEU A 49 10.30 6.50 -6.19
CA LEU A 49 9.16 7.10 -5.50
C LEU A 49 7.83 6.72 -6.16
N GLU A 50 7.79 6.60 -7.49
CA GLU A 50 6.61 6.09 -8.18
C GLU A 50 6.36 4.60 -7.85
N ASP A 51 7.42 3.79 -7.76
CA ASP A 51 7.32 2.41 -7.29
C ASP A 51 6.82 2.32 -5.83
N ALA A 52 7.25 3.24 -4.97
CA ALA A 52 6.79 3.34 -3.60
C ALA A 52 5.27 3.62 -3.56
N ARG A 53 4.82 4.63 -4.31
CA ARG A 53 3.40 4.95 -4.50
C ARG A 53 2.60 3.77 -5.02
N HIS A 54 3.11 3.05 -6.03
CA HIS A 54 2.44 1.88 -6.57
C HIS A 54 2.30 0.76 -5.53
N SER A 55 3.34 0.55 -4.74
CA SER A 55 3.41 -0.46 -3.68
C SER A 55 2.47 -0.16 -2.53
N LEU A 56 2.46 1.09 -2.04
CA LEU A 56 1.51 1.57 -1.04
C LEU A 56 0.07 1.41 -1.50
N GLY A 57 -0.23 1.75 -2.76
CA GLY A 57 -1.56 1.56 -3.32
C GLY A 57 -2.04 0.09 -3.31
N ARG A 58 -1.13 -0.89 -3.41
CA ARG A 58 -1.50 -2.32 -3.24
C ARG A 58 -1.86 -2.66 -1.80
N LEU A 59 -1.15 -2.08 -0.82
CA LEU A 59 -1.48 -2.26 0.59
C LEU A 59 -2.84 -1.62 0.91
N ASP A 60 -3.09 -0.41 0.39
CA ASP A 60 -4.35 0.31 0.60
C ASP A 60 -5.55 -0.44 0.04
N MET A 61 -5.43 -0.99 -1.17
CA MET A 61 -6.49 -1.80 -1.77
C MET A 61 -6.80 -3.03 -0.90
N CYS A 62 -5.78 -3.70 -0.35
CA CYS A 62 -5.99 -4.84 0.54
C CYS A 62 -6.70 -4.44 1.83
N ILE A 63 -6.26 -3.36 2.50
CA ILE A 63 -6.89 -2.87 3.73
C ILE A 63 -8.34 -2.46 3.47
N ARG A 64 -8.62 -1.73 2.39
CA ARG A 64 -10.00 -1.36 2.01
C ARG A 64 -10.86 -2.58 1.72
N ALA A 65 -10.34 -3.55 0.97
CA ALA A 65 -11.05 -4.78 0.68
C ALA A 65 -11.39 -5.56 1.95
N LEU A 66 -10.46 -5.62 2.92
CA LEU A 66 -10.71 -6.20 4.24
C LEU A 66 -11.79 -5.43 5.02
N SER A 67 -11.75 -4.09 5.01
CA SER A 67 -12.75 -3.27 5.69
C SER A 67 -14.16 -3.41 5.10
N ASP A 68 -14.28 -3.70 3.80
CA ASP A 68 -15.56 -3.92 3.13
C ASP A 68 -16.05 -5.39 3.19
N VAL A 69 -15.31 -6.31 3.84
CA VAL A 69 -15.78 -7.67 4.07
C VAL A 69 -17.00 -7.66 5.00
N GLY A 70 -18.14 -8.07 4.45
CA GLY A 70 -19.38 -8.30 5.19
C GLY A 70 -19.60 -9.78 5.49
N ALA A 71 -20.66 -10.36 4.91
CA ALA A 71 -20.95 -11.78 5.02
C ALA A 71 -19.97 -12.60 4.17
N GLY A 72 -19.28 -13.55 4.81
CA GLY A 72 -18.37 -14.50 4.19
C GLY A 72 -18.27 -15.77 5.04
N GLU A 73 -17.60 -16.79 4.52
CA GLU A 73 -17.33 -18.01 5.28
C GLU A 73 -16.11 -17.81 6.17
N PRO A 74 -16.16 -18.25 7.46
CA PRO A 74 -14.98 -18.23 8.31
C PRO A 74 -13.84 -19.03 7.69
N TYR A 75 -12.67 -18.41 7.57
CA TYR A 75 -11.49 -19.09 7.06
C TYR A 75 -10.98 -20.11 8.11
N PRO A 76 -10.92 -21.42 7.81
CA PRO A 76 -10.51 -22.43 8.82
C PRO A 76 -9.09 -22.24 9.34
N GLU A 77 -8.19 -21.72 8.50
CA GLU A 77 -6.77 -21.52 8.83
C GLU A 77 -6.46 -20.07 9.23
N ILE A 78 -7.45 -19.33 9.75
CA ILE A 78 -7.26 -17.93 10.13
C ILE A 78 -6.12 -17.75 11.14
N ASP A 79 -6.01 -18.61 12.14
CA ASP A 79 -4.97 -18.48 13.17
C ASP A 79 -3.56 -18.73 12.59
N GLN A 80 -3.44 -19.66 11.64
CA GLN A 80 -2.18 -19.89 10.92
C GLN A 80 -1.82 -18.68 10.05
N LEU A 81 -2.79 -18.10 9.35
CA LEU A 81 -2.58 -16.88 8.55
C LEU A 81 -2.10 -15.71 9.44
N LEU A 82 -2.69 -15.52 10.61
CA LEU A 82 -2.27 -14.49 11.57
C LEU A 82 -0.86 -14.75 12.11
N TYR A 83 -0.51 -16.01 12.36
CA TYR A 83 0.85 -16.40 12.73
C TYR A 83 1.84 -16.11 11.61
N ASP A 84 1.53 -16.47 10.36
CA ASP A 84 2.41 -16.25 9.20
C ASP A 84 2.68 -14.75 8.97
N ILE A 85 1.65 -13.90 9.13
CA ILE A 85 1.79 -12.43 9.05
C ILE A 85 2.82 -11.93 10.08
N LYS A 86 2.63 -12.29 11.34
CA LYS A 86 3.48 -11.80 12.44
C LYS A 86 4.88 -12.39 12.37
N SER A 87 5.00 -13.71 12.24
CA SER A 87 6.29 -14.40 12.23
C SER A 87 7.13 -14.05 10.99
N GLY A 88 6.52 -13.94 9.81
CA GLY A 88 7.22 -13.54 8.60
C GLY A 88 7.76 -12.11 8.68
N PHE A 89 7.05 -11.20 9.34
CA PHE A 89 7.54 -9.85 9.60
C PHE A 89 8.64 -9.85 10.67
N THR A 90 8.37 -10.40 11.85
CA THR A 90 9.31 -10.41 12.98
C THR A 90 10.62 -11.12 12.63
N GLY A 91 10.58 -12.29 11.98
CA GLY A 91 11.78 -13.01 11.57
C GLY A 91 12.65 -12.23 10.58
N ALA A 92 12.03 -11.48 9.66
CA ALA A 92 12.77 -10.60 8.76
C ALA A 92 13.38 -9.38 9.48
N MET A 93 12.68 -8.84 10.49
CA MET A 93 13.19 -7.72 11.28
C MET A 93 14.32 -8.14 12.24
N ASP A 94 14.25 -9.35 12.78
CA ASP A 94 15.28 -9.93 13.65
C ASP A 94 16.57 -10.26 12.86
N ASP A 95 16.44 -10.53 11.56
CA ASP A 95 17.58 -10.66 10.62
C ASP A 95 18.04 -9.28 10.14
N ASP A 96 18.78 -8.55 10.99
CA ASP A 96 19.41 -7.26 10.65
C ASP A 96 18.46 -6.23 10.02
N LEU A 97 17.22 -6.12 10.54
CA LEU A 97 16.20 -5.19 10.02
C LEU A 97 15.99 -5.34 8.50
N ASN A 98 15.91 -6.58 8.00
CA ASN A 98 15.79 -6.87 6.57
C ASN A 98 14.40 -6.50 6.02
N ILE A 99 14.22 -5.20 5.73
CA ILE A 99 12.97 -4.64 5.19
C ILE A 99 12.59 -5.29 3.85
N SER A 100 13.56 -5.65 3.02
CA SER A 100 13.26 -6.32 1.74
C SER A 100 12.57 -7.67 1.94
N ALA A 101 13.06 -8.48 2.90
CA ALA A 101 12.41 -9.74 3.27
C ALA A 101 11.04 -9.51 3.94
N ALA A 102 10.95 -8.53 4.84
CA ALA A 102 9.69 -8.17 5.50
C ALA A 102 8.60 -7.75 4.49
N LEU A 103 8.94 -6.86 3.55
CA LEU A 103 8.02 -6.42 2.50
C LEU A 103 7.65 -7.56 1.55
N SER A 104 8.59 -8.45 1.21
CA SER A 104 8.31 -9.64 0.39
C SER A 104 7.27 -10.54 1.04
N SER A 105 7.44 -10.80 2.35
CA SER A 105 6.48 -11.57 3.16
C SER A 105 5.10 -10.91 3.19
N ILE A 106 5.04 -9.61 3.50
CA ILE A 106 3.80 -8.82 3.54
C ILE A 106 3.06 -8.90 2.19
N PHE A 107 3.74 -8.64 1.06
CA PHE A 107 3.08 -8.71 -0.25
C PHE A 107 2.67 -10.13 -0.65
N GLY A 108 3.38 -11.16 -0.16
CA GLY A 108 2.96 -12.56 -0.28
C GLY A 108 1.62 -12.81 0.39
N ILE A 109 1.46 -12.37 1.64
CA ILE A 109 0.21 -12.48 2.39
C ILE A 109 -0.90 -11.64 1.77
N VAL A 110 -0.63 -10.40 1.34
CA VAL A 110 -1.62 -9.54 0.65
C VAL A 110 -2.21 -10.25 -0.56
N ARG A 111 -1.41 -10.96 -1.37
CA ARG A 111 -1.93 -11.77 -2.49
C ARG A 111 -2.86 -12.88 -2.01
N LYS A 112 -2.49 -13.62 -0.97
CA LYS A 112 -3.32 -14.69 -0.38
C LYS A 112 -4.65 -14.13 0.14
N ILE A 113 -4.62 -13.03 0.88
CA ILE A 113 -5.80 -12.36 1.42
C ILE A 113 -6.75 -11.94 0.31
N ASN A 114 -6.25 -11.28 -0.74
CA ASN A 114 -7.10 -10.83 -1.85
C ASN A 114 -7.83 -11.99 -2.52
N VAL A 115 -7.18 -13.14 -2.70
CA VAL A 115 -7.83 -14.36 -3.22
C VAL A 115 -8.95 -14.83 -2.29
N LEU A 116 -8.68 -14.89 -0.98
CA LEU A 116 -9.67 -15.32 0.00
C LEU A 116 -10.89 -14.37 0.07
N ILE A 117 -10.69 -13.06 -0.08
CA ILE A 117 -11.77 -12.07 -0.14
C ILE A 117 -12.64 -12.30 -1.39
N VAL A 118 -12.03 -12.47 -2.57
CA VAL A 118 -12.75 -12.73 -3.82
C VAL A 118 -13.55 -14.03 -3.75
N ASP A 119 -12.97 -15.08 -3.17
CA ASP A 119 -13.62 -16.38 -2.95
C ASP A 119 -14.68 -16.34 -1.84
N LYS A 120 -14.87 -15.21 -1.15
CA LYS A 120 -15.74 -15.06 0.04
C LYS A 120 -15.41 -16.03 1.17
N LYS A 121 -14.14 -16.41 1.30
CA LYS A 121 -13.59 -17.31 2.33
C LYS A 121 -13.04 -16.58 3.54
N ILE A 122 -13.41 -15.32 3.73
CA ILE A 122 -13.12 -14.54 4.94
C ILE A 122 -14.42 -13.87 5.35
N ASP A 123 -14.80 -14.06 6.60
CA ASP A 123 -15.89 -13.34 7.25
C ASP A 123 -15.38 -12.04 7.89
N ALA A 124 -16.32 -11.16 8.31
CA ALA A 124 -15.97 -9.89 8.94
C ALA A 124 -15.07 -10.07 10.20
N GLY A 125 -15.26 -11.15 10.95
CA GLY A 125 -14.43 -11.49 12.11
C GLY A 125 -12.98 -11.80 11.73
N GLY A 126 -12.77 -12.64 10.71
CA GLY A 126 -11.45 -12.92 10.15
C GLY A 126 -10.78 -11.68 9.57
N ALA A 127 -11.53 -10.85 8.83
CA ALA A 127 -11.01 -9.62 8.25
C ALA A 127 -10.52 -8.64 9.32
N SER A 128 -11.30 -8.44 10.40
CA SER A 128 -10.91 -7.60 11.53
C SER A 128 -9.62 -8.09 12.20
N LYS A 129 -9.47 -9.40 12.43
CA LYS A 129 -8.23 -9.97 12.99
C LYS A 129 -7.01 -9.73 12.09
N ILE A 130 -7.17 -9.83 10.78
CA ILE A 130 -6.10 -9.57 9.81
C ILE A 130 -5.70 -8.09 9.83
N ILE A 131 -6.67 -7.16 9.90
CA ILE A 131 -6.41 -5.73 10.04
C ILE A 131 -5.58 -5.46 11.31
N GLU A 132 -5.94 -6.06 12.44
CA GLU A 132 -5.17 -5.91 13.68
C GLU A 132 -3.75 -6.49 13.58
N ALA A 133 -3.56 -7.58 12.84
CA ALA A 133 -2.20 -8.09 12.55
C ALA A 133 -1.40 -7.11 11.68
N PHE A 134 -2.02 -6.43 10.71
CA PHE A 134 -1.36 -5.35 9.97
C PHE A 134 -1.08 -4.12 10.83
N ARG A 135 -1.94 -3.76 11.80
CA ARG A 135 -1.65 -2.67 12.75
C ARG A 135 -0.43 -2.96 13.59
N PHE A 136 -0.22 -4.22 13.99
CA PHE A 136 1.01 -4.62 14.68
C PHE A 136 2.25 -4.34 13.84
N ILE A 137 2.25 -4.73 12.56
CA ILE A 137 3.35 -4.42 11.63
C ILE A 137 3.51 -2.90 11.47
N ASP A 138 2.40 -2.20 11.34
CA ASP A 138 2.39 -0.76 11.10
C ASP A 138 2.87 0.06 12.31
N SER A 139 2.76 -0.47 13.52
CA SER A 139 3.37 0.15 14.71
C SER A 139 4.88 0.35 14.59
N VAL A 140 5.54 -0.43 13.71
CA VAL A 140 6.96 -0.33 13.38
C VAL A 140 7.16 0.45 12.08
N LEU A 141 6.49 0.02 11.00
CA LEU A 141 6.76 0.55 9.67
C LEU A 141 6.09 1.91 9.42
N ASN A 142 4.87 2.11 9.93
CA ASN A 142 4.03 3.30 9.73
C ASN A 142 3.88 3.66 8.24
N ILE A 143 3.41 2.68 7.46
CA ILE A 143 3.17 2.74 6.02
C ILE A 143 1.79 2.25 5.60
N PHE A 144 0.95 1.74 6.51
CA PHE A 144 -0.42 1.34 6.21
C PHE A 144 -1.39 2.51 6.42
N GLU A 145 -2.46 2.53 5.63
CA GLU A 145 -3.55 3.49 5.81
C GLU A 145 -4.80 2.73 6.24
N PHE A 146 -5.13 2.82 7.52
CA PHE A 146 -6.33 2.21 8.09
C PHE A 146 -7.51 3.19 8.22
N SER A 147 -7.31 4.45 7.84
CA SER A 147 -8.39 5.43 7.85
C SER A 147 -9.33 5.16 6.67
N ASP A 148 -10.60 5.06 6.99
CA ASP A 148 -11.69 4.89 6.05
C ASP A 148 -11.98 6.19 5.27
N ARG A 149 -11.08 6.62 4.40
CA ARG A 149 -11.47 7.60 3.36
C ARG A 149 -12.47 6.99 2.37
N SER A 150 -12.56 5.65 2.32
CA SER A 150 -13.56 4.90 1.55
C SER A 150 -14.91 4.74 2.24
N PHE A 151 -15.08 5.13 3.52
CA PHE A 151 -16.41 5.19 4.15
C PHE A 151 -17.01 6.58 4.13
N ASP A 152 -16.36 7.54 3.48
CA ASP A 152 -17.08 8.72 3.02
C ASP A 152 -18.23 8.21 2.13
N PRO A 153 -19.50 8.39 2.55
CA PRO A 153 -20.65 7.95 1.77
C PRO A 153 -20.60 8.49 0.33
N GLU A 154 -19.95 9.64 0.15
CA GLU A 154 -19.72 10.24 -1.15
C GLU A 154 -18.74 9.44 -2.02
N VAL A 155 -17.62 8.96 -1.45
CA VAL A 155 -16.68 8.09 -2.18
C VAL A 155 -17.34 6.77 -2.58
N LYS A 156 -18.15 6.16 -1.70
CA LYS A 156 -18.92 4.94 -2.05
C LYS A 156 -19.96 5.20 -3.13
N ARG A 157 -20.63 6.36 -3.09
CA ARG A 157 -21.60 6.79 -4.12
C ARG A 157 -20.90 6.95 -5.47
N LEU A 158 -19.79 7.68 -5.51
CA LEU A 158 -19.01 7.94 -6.71
C LEU A 158 -18.44 6.65 -7.32
N LEU A 159 -17.91 5.72 -6.51
CA LEU A 159 -17.46 4.42 -7.02
C LEU A 159 -18.59 3.62 -7.68
N LYS A 160 -19.79 3.59 -7.09
CA LYS A 160 -20.96 2.93 -7.69
C LYS A 160 -21.44 3.61 -8.97
N GLU A 161 -21.49 4.94 -8.97
CA GLU A 161 -21.88 5.73 -10.16
C GLU A 161 -20.89 5.52 -11.30
N ARG A 162 -19.61 5.38 -10.99
CA ARG A 162 -18.57 5.08 -11.97
C ARG A 162 -18.74 3.69 -12.59
N GLU A 163 -18.98 2.65 -11.79
CA GLU A 163 -19.21 1.30 -12.32
C GLU A 163 -20.47 1.26 -13.19
N LYS A 164 -21.56 1.91 -12.76
CA LYS A 164 -22.77 2.04 -13.58
C LYS A 164 -22.49 2.76 -14.89
N ALA A 165 -21.71 3.85 -14.87
CA ALA A 165 -21.31 4.56 -16.08
C ALA A 165 -20.48 3.67 -17.02
N ARG A 166 -19.63 2.79 -16.49
CA ARG A 166 -18.87 1.80 -17.30
C ARG A 166 -19.77 0.73 -17.91
N GLU A 167 -20.71 0.19 -17.15
CA GLU A 167 -21.71 -0.78 -17.63
C GLU A 167 -22.56 -0.19 -18.76
N GLU A 168 -22.94 1.08 -18.63
CA GLU A 168 -23.66 1.85 -19.64
C GLU A 168 -22.76 2.35 -20.79
N LYS A 169 -21.45 2.04 -20.75
CA LYS A 169 -20.43 2.50 -21.72
C LYS A 169 -20.32 4.03 -21.83
N ASN A 170 -20.73 4.76 -20.80
CA ASN A 170 -20.55 6.19 -20.67
C ASN A 170 -19.14 6.51 -20.13
N TRP A 171 -18.15 6.39 -21.02
CA TRP A 171 -16.74 6.56 -20.66
C TRP A 171 -16.41 7.96 -20.15
N ALA A 172 -17.06 9.00 -20.69
CA ALA A 172 -16.83 10.38 -20.27
C ALA A 172 -17.24 10.61 -18.81
N LEU A 173 -18.38 10.07 -18.39
CA LEU A 173 -18.82 10.13 -16.99
C LEU A 173 -17.95 9.27 -16.07
N ALA A 174 -17.53 8.09 -16.52
CA ALA A 174 -16.63 7.24 -15.74
C ALA A 174 -15.25 7.89 -15.50
N ASP A 175 -14.74 8.64 -16.49
CA ASP A 175 -13.47 9.37 -16.39
C ASP A 175 -13.59 10.60 -15.47
N SER A 176 -14.68 11.37 -15.59
CA SER A 176 -14.89 12.53 -14.70
C SER A 176 -15.06 12.12 -13.24
N ILE A 177 -15.74 11.01 -12.97
CA ILE A 177 -15.85 10.47 -11.62
C ILE A 177 -14.51 9.92 -11.14
N ARG A 178 -13.67 9.34 -12.02
CA ARG A 178 -12.30 8.93 -11.66
C ARG A 178 -11.47 10.12 -11.22
N GLU A 179 -11.49 11.22 -11.97
CA GLU A 179 -10.78 12.45 -11.61
C GLU A 179 -11.28 13.04 -10.29
N GLN A 180 -12.60 13.02 -10.04
CA GLN A 180 -13.16 13.43 -8.75
C GLN A 180 -12.65 12.55 -7.60
N LEU A 181 -12.69 11.24 -7.77
CA LEU A 181 -12.17 10.29 -6.78
C LEU A 181 -10.66 10.52 -6.55
N GLU A 182 -9.87 10.75 -7.60
CA GLU A 182 -8.45 11.08 -7.49
C GLU A 182 -8.20 12.38 -6.73
N SER A 183 -9.03 13.41 -6.95
CA SER A 183 -8.97 14.68 -6.21
C SER A 183 -9.27 14.52 -4.72
N MET A 184 -10.08 13.52 -4.36
CA MET A 184 -10.37 13.13 -2.97
C MET A 184 -9.27 12.23 -2.36
N GLY A 185 -8.18 11.98 -3.10
CA GLY A 185 -7.09 11.08 -2.69
C GLY A 185 -7.42 9.59 -2.91
N VAL A 186 -8.49 9.27 -3.63
CA VAL A 186 -8.94 7.92 -3.95
C VAL A 186 -8.49 7.57 -5.37
N LYS A 187 -7.32 6.93 -5.48
CA LYS A 187 -6.87 6.37 -6.77
C LYS A 187 -7.71 5.15 -7.14
N VAL A 188 -8.41 5.23 -8.27
CA VAL A 188 -9.20 4.13 -8.83
C VAL A 188 -8.36 3.41 -9.90
N ARG A 189 -8.07 2.13 -9.69
CA ARG A 189 -7.37 1.31 -10.68
C ARG A 189 -8.38 0.48 -11.48
N ASP A 190 -8.26 0.55 -12.80
CA ASP A 190 -9.02 -0.31 -13.69
C ASP A 190 -8.41 -1.71 -13.76
N HIS A 191 -9.20 -2.72 -13.39
CA HIS A 191 -8.91 -4.09 -13.80
C HIS A 191 -9.40 -4.25 -15.25
N LYS A 192 -8.46 -4.37 -16.20
CA LYS A 192 -8.78 -4.92 -17.52
C LYS A 192 -9.30 -6.34 -17.31
N ILE A 193 -10.55 -6.58 -17.70
CA ILE A 193 -11.08 -7.91 -17.99
C ILE A 193 -10.52 -8.36 -19.34
#